data_AF-A0A2M8CKD3-F1
#
_entry.id   AF-A0A2M8CKD3-F1
#
_cell.length_a   1.000
_cell.length_b   1.000
_cell.length_c   1.000
_cell.angle_alpha   90.00
_cell.angle_beta   90.00
_cell.angle_gamma   90.00
#
_symmetry.space_group_name_H-M   'P 1'
#
loop_
_entity.id
_entity.type
_entity.pdbx_description
1 polymer ?
#
loop_
_entity_poly.entity_id
_entity_poly.type
_entity_poly.pdbx_seq_one_letter_code
_entity_poly.pdbx_strand_id
1 'polypeptide(L)'
;MRTIKDATNFDELLDIKYGKQGTEKRDEFEMRAKAFVVGEMIKEERKKAHLTQDDLAKKTGTKKSYISRLENGKIDIQISTLFKIFGEGLGKKLGLTIQ
;
A
#
# COMPACT_ATOMS: atom_id res chain seq x y z
N MET A 1 -13.30 11.67 -27.96
CA MET A 1 -13.00 11.03 -26.65
C MET A 1 -12.84 12.13 -25.62
N ARG A 2 -13.41 11.98 -24.42
CA ARG A 2 -13.12 12.88 -23.29
C ARG A 2 -11.63 12.79 -22.94
N THR A 3 -10.99 13.92 -22.67
CA THR A 3 -9.59 14.02 -22.29
C THR A 3 -9.46 14.31 -20.80
N ILE A 4 -8.28 14.10 -20.22
CA ILE A 4 -8.01 14.38 -18.79
C ILE A 4 -8.37 15.81 -18.40
N LYS A 5 -8.26 16.78 -19.34
CA LYS A 5 -8.60 18.19 -19.09
C LYS A 5 -10.09 18.44 -18.93
N ASP A 6 -10.93 17.50 -19.36
CA ASP A 6 -12.39 17.61 -19.32
C ASP A 6 -12.97 17.02 -18.03
N ALA A 7 -12.15 16.41 -17.16
CA ALA A 7 -12.59 15.84 -15.90
C ALA A 7 -12.87 16.94 -14.87
N THR A 8 -14.07 16.91 -14.28
CA THR A 8 -14.49 17.89 -13.25
C THR A 8 -14.32 17.37 -11.82
N ASN A 9 -14.16 16.06 -11.67
CA ASN A 9 -13.96 15.40 -10.38
C ASN A 9 -13.01 14.20 -10.52
N PHE A 10 -12.66 13.62 -9.37
CA PHE A 10 -11.72 12.51 -9.30
C PHE A 10 -12.24 11.27 -10.00
N ASP A 11 -13.53 10.94 -9.87
CA ASP A 11 -14.12 9.75 -10.50
C ASP A 11 -14.14 9.86 -12.03
N GLU A 12 -14.43 11.04 -12.58
CA GLU A 12 -14.35 11.28 -14.03
C GLU A 12 -12.92 11.16 -14.55
N LEU A 13 -11.94 11.69 -13.83
CA LEU A 13 -10.52 11.56 -14.19
C LEU A 13 -10.10 10.09 -14.26
N LEU A 14 -10.57 9.34 -13.27
CA LEU A 14 -10.34 7.94 -13.06
C LEU A 14 -10.99 7.08 -14.16
N ASP A 15 -12.24 7.38 -14.52
CA ASP A 15 -12.95 6.75 -15.65
C ASP A 15 -12.22 6.99 -16.98
N ILE A 16 -11.74 8.21 -17.21
CA ILE A 16 -11.00 8.57 -18.44
C ILE A 16 -9.67 7.80 -18.51
N LYS A 17 -8.95 7.66 -17.40
CA LYS A 17 -7.60 7.07 -17.40
C LYS A 17 -7.61 5.55 -17.29
N TYR A 18 -8.51 4.99 -16.49
CA TYR A 18 -8.52 3.58 -16.10
C TYR A 18 -9.79 2.84 -16.51
N GLY A 19 -10.79 3.52 -17.05
CA GLY A 19 -12.09 2.94 -17.34
C GLY A 19 -13.01 2.97 -16.14
N LYS A 20 -14.29 2.64 -16.38
CA LYS A 20 -15.33 2.58 -15.36
C LYS A 20 -15.08 1.43 -14.37
N GLN A 21 -15.70 1.53 -13.20
CA GLN A 21 -15.76 0.43 -12.22
C GLN A 21 -16.23 -0.88 -12.85
N GLY A 22 -15.61 -1.99 -12.45
CA GLY A 22 -15.88 -3.33 -13.00
C GLY A 22 -15.20 -3.63 -14.33
N THR A 23 -14.36 -2.72 -14.84
CA THR A 23 -13.46 -3.04 -15.96
C THR A 23 -12.14 -3.57 -15.42
N GLU A 24 -11.54 -4.54 -16.11
CA GLU A 24 -10.26 -5.17 -15.70
C GLU A 24 -9.17 -4.14 -15.37
N LYS A 25 -8.99 -3.14 -16.25
CA LYS A 25 -8.02 -2.06 -16.06
C LYS A 25 -8.29 -1.23 -14.80
N ARG A 26 -9.57 -1.00 -14.49
CA ARG A 26 -9.99 -0.28 -13.29
C ARG A 26 -9.75 -1.11 -12.04
N ASP A 27 -10.11 -2.39 -12.07
CA ASP A 27 -9.95 -3.30 -10.94
C ASP A 27 -8.46 -3.50 -10.58
N GLU A 28 -7.59 -3.62 -11.58
CA GLU A 28 -6.13 -3.64 -11.39
C GLU A 28 -5.59 -2.34 -10.76
N PHE A 29 -6.13 -1.20 -11.16
CA PHE A 29 -5.75 0.09 -10.58
C PHE A 29 -6.16 0.16 -9.11
N GLU A 30 -7.40 -0.22 -8.79
CA GLU A 30 -7.91 -0.22 -7.42
C GLU A 30 -7.16 -1.23 -6.53
N MET A 31 -6.81 -2.40 -7.05
CA MET A 31 -5.97 -3.38 -6.35
C MET A 31 -4.60 -2.80 -6.00
N ARG A 32 -3.91 -2.17 -6.97
CA ARG A 32 -2.62 -1.51 -6.74
C ARG A 32 -2.73 -0.34 -5.76
N ALA A 33 -3.82 0.42 -5.84
CA ALA A 33 -4.07 1.52 -4.90
C ALA A 33 -4.23 1.00 -3.47
N LYS A 34 -4.94 -0.11 -3.25
CA LYS A 34 -5.04 -0.76 -1.93
C LYS A 34 -3.67 -1.22 -1.41
N ALA A 35 -2.84 -1.84 -2.26
CA ALA A 35 -1.48 -2.23 -1.88
C ALA A 35 -0.61 -1.02 -1.49
N PHE A 36 -0.72 0.08 -2.22
CA PHE A 36 -0.04 1.34 -1.90
C PHE A 36 -0.46 1.89 -0.53
N VAL A 37 -1.76 1.88 -0.22
CA VAL A 37 -2.29 2.32 1.08
C VAL A 37 -1.64 1.53 2.22
N VAL A 38 -1.54 0.21 2.09
CA VAL A 38 -0.87 -0.64 3.10
C VAL A 38 0.61 -0.25 3.26
N GLY A 39 1.33 -0.01 2.16
CA GLY A 39 2.72 0.43 2.20
C GLY A 39 2.91 1.77 2.93
N GLU A 40 2.05 2.76 2.66
CA GLU A 40 2.09 4.04 3.37
C GLU A 40 1.71 3.89 4.85
N MET A 41 0.73 3.05 5.20
CA MET A 41 0.39 2.77 6.61
C MET A 41 1.60 2.22 7.39
N ILE A 42 2.35 1.28 6.80
CA ILE A 42 3.57 0.73 7.42
C ILE A 42 4.61 1.83 7.64
N LYS A 43 4.82 2.67 6.63
CA LYS A 43 5.78 3.79 6.67
C LYS A 43 5.41 4.82 7.73
N GLU A 44 4.13 5.16 7.86
CA GLU A 44 3.63 6.07 8.89
C GLU A 44 3.84 5.50 10.29
N GLU A 45 3.41 4.27 10.54
CA GLU A 45 3.58 3.63 11.86
C GLU A 45 5.07 3.44 12.20
N ARG A 46 5.92 3.12 11.22
CA ARG A 46 7.37 3.08 11.40
C ARG A 46 7.94 4.42 11.85
N LYS A 47 7.51 5.51 11.20
CA LYS A 47 7.93 6.88 11.58
C LYS A 47 7.43 7.25 12.98
N LYS A 48 6.20 6.90 13.34
CA LYS A 48 5.65 7.09 14.70
C LYS A 48 6.44 6.30 15.75
N ALA A 49 6.96 5.13 15.39
CA ALA A 49 7.85 4.33 16.22
C ALA A 49 9.31 4.83 16.22
N HIS A 50 9.62 5.93 15.53
CA HIS A 50 10.97 6.51 15.38
C HIS A 50 12.00 5.52 14.82
N LEU A 51 11.58 4.59 13.95
CA LEU A 51 12.45 3.59 13.35
C LEU A 51 12.89 4.02 11.95
N THR A 52 14.13 3.72 11.58
CA THR A 52 14.54 3.75 10.16
C THR A 52 14.02 2.51 9.43
N GLN A 53 14.05 2.53 8.09
CA GLN A 53 13.73 1.34 7.28
C GLN A 53 14.65 0.16 7.60
N ASP A 54 15.90 0.44 7.99
CA ASP A 54 16.86 -0.60 8.36
C ASP A 54 16.54 -1.21 9.73
N ASP A 55 16.10 -0.38 10.69
CA ASP A 55 15.68 -0.86 12.02
C ASP A 55 14.45 -1.76 11.94
N LEU A 56 13.44 -1.36 11.16
CA LEU A 56 12.26 -2.19 10.93
C LEU A 56 12.65 -3.50 10.22
N ALA A 57 13.57 -3.44 9.25
CA ALA A 57 14.05 -4.61 8.55
C ALA A 57 14.74 -5.60 9.52
N LYS A 58 15.62 -5.11 10.38
CA LYS A 58 16.29 -5.91 11.43
C LYS A 58 15.29 -6.55 12.38
N LYS A 59 14.32 -5.79 12.89
CA LYS A 59 13.28 -6.30 13.80
C LYS A 59 12.43 -7.41 13.17
N THR A 60 12.20 -7.33 11.87
CA THR A 60 11.31 -8.25 11.14
C THR A 60 12.07 -9.34 10.39
N GLY A 61 13.41 -9.40 10.49
CA GLY A 61 14.24 -10.36 9.75
C GLY A 61 14.09 -10.22 8.23
N THR A 62 13.91 -8.99 7.73
CA THR A 62 13.81 -8.68 6.30
C THR A 62 14.99 -7.83 5.85
N LYS A 63 15.08 -7.54 4.54
CA LYS A 63 16.11 -6.64 3.99
C LYS A 63 15.61 -5.20 3.98
N LYS A 64 16.48 -4.21 4.24
CA LYS A 64 16.14 -2.78 4.08
C LYS A 64 15.53 -2.47 2.71
N SER A 65 16.07 -3.07 1.64
CA SER A 65 15.56 -2.92 0.26
C SER A 65 14.16 -3.53 0.07
N TYR A 66 13.79 -4.53 0.88
CA TYR A 66 12.43 -5.06 0.90
C TYR A 66 11.47 -4.05 1.53
N ILE A 67 11.78 -3.56 2.74
CA ILE A 67 10.98 -2.51 3.43
C ILE A 67 10.85 -1.26 2.56
N SER A 68 11.94 -0.82 1.92
CA SER A 68 11.92 0.34 1.03
C SER A 68 10.98 0.14 -0.17
N ARG A 69 11.03 -1.01 -0.84
CA ARG A 69 10.13 -1.28 -1.98
C ARG A 69 8.68 -1.41 -1.53
N LEU A 70 8.45 -2.05 -0.39
CA LEU A 70 7.13 -2.20 0.22
C LEU A 70 6.49 -0.86 0.54
N GLU A 71 7.19 0.01 1.27
CA GLU A 71 6.71 1.34 1.66
C GLU A 71 6.48 2.28 0.47
N ASN A 72 7.05 1.96 -0.70
CA ASN A 72 6.86 2.73 -1.93
C ASN A 72 5.88 2.05 -2.90
N GLY A 73 5.15 1.01 -2.47
CA GLY A 73 4.17 0.30 -3.30
C GLY A 73 4.76 -0.41 -4.52
N LYS A 74 6.06 -0.75 -4.48
CA LYS A 74 6.77 -1.39 -5.61
C LYS A 74 6.72 -2.91 -5.59
N ILE A 75 6.23 -3.51 -4.52
CA ILE A 75 6.09 -4.96 -4.36
C ILE A 75 4.84 -5.27 -3.55
N ASP A 76 4.29 -6.47 -3.78
CA ASP A 76 3.27 -7.05 -2.91
C ASP A 76 3.88 -7.60 -1.62
N ILE A 77 3.02 -7.77 -0.61
CA ILE A 77 3.38 -8.32 0.69
C ILE A 77 2.60 -9.59 0.98
N GLN A 78 3.30 -10.61 1.48
CA GLN A 78 2.65 -11.78 2.03
C GLN A 78 1.97 -11.44 3.35
N ILE A 79 0.78 -11.98 3.58
CA ILE A 79 0.01 -11.75 4.81
C ILE A 79 0.83 -12.08 6.07
N SER A 80 1.59 -13.18 6.05
CA SER A 80 2.49 -13.56 7.16
C SER A 80 3.52 -12.47 7.47
N THR A 81 4.13 -11.88 6.45
CA THR A 81 5.07 -10.76 6.60
C THR A 81 4.38 -9.51 7.11
N LEU A 82 3.14 -9.25 6.70
CA LEU A 82 2.35 -8.13 7.20
C LEU A 82 2.13 -8.25 8.71
N PHE A 83 1.71 -9.43 9.20
CA PHE A 83 1.58 -9.71 10.62
C PHE A 83 2.93 -9.56 11.36
N LYS A 84 4.02 -10.03 10.77
CA LYS A 84 5.37 -9.87 11.36
C LYS A 84 5.78 -8.41 11.50
N ILE A 85 5.55 -7.60 10.47
CA ILE A 85 5.85 -6.17 10.47
C ILE A 85 5.05 -5.45 11.56
N PHE A 86 3.74 -5.66 11.63
CA PHE A 86 2.92 -4.99 12.64
C PHE A 86 3.21 -5.53 14.05
N GLY A 87 3.27 -6.85 14.24
CA GLY A 87 3.48 -7.48 15.54
C GLY A 87 4.88 -7.30 16.09
N GLU A 88 5.89 -7.87 15.42
CA GLU A 88 7.28 -7.88 15.90
C GLU A 88 8.01 -6.56 15.58
N GLY A 89 7.72 -5.98 14.42
CA GLY A 89 8.37 -4.77 13.95
C GLY A 89 7.89 -3.49 14.66
N LEU A 90 6.57 -3.34 14.79
CA LEU A 90 5.91 -2.11 15.22
C LEU A 90 5.19 -2.23 16.57
N GLY A 91 5.07 -3.43 17.15
CA GLY A 91 4.39 -3.65 18.43
C GLY A 91 2.88 -3.38 18.37
N LYS A 92 2.25 -3.61 17.21
CA LYS A 92 0.82 -3.38 16.95
C LYS A 92 0.09 -4.70 16.72
N LYS A 93 -1.21 -4.71 17.00
CA LYS A 93 -2.10 -5.81 16.63
C LYS A 93 -2.80 -5.47 15.32
N LEU A 94 -2.73 -6.38 14.36
CA LEU A 94 -3.46 -6.28 13.10
C LEU A 94 -4.77 -7.08 13.23
N GLY A 95 -5.90 -6.45 12.90
CA GLY A 95 -7.21 -7.09 12.79
C GLY A 95 -7.68 -7.05 11.35
N LEU A 96 -8.27 -8.13 10.86
CA LEU A 96 -8.89 -8.22 9.54
C LEU A 96 -10.39 -8.42 9.72
N THR A 97 -11.19 -7.63 9.02
CA THR A 97 -12.65 -7.78 8.96
C THR A 97 -13.04 -7.95 7.50
N ILE A 98 -13.84 -8.97 7.22
CA ILE A 98 -14.46 -9.19 5.91
C ILE A 98 -15.92 -8.73 6.06
N GLN A 99 -16.37 -7.89 5.13
CA GLN A 99 -17.74 -7.39 5.05
C GLN A 99 -18.46 -8.03 3.87
#